data_AF-A0AAW5EPT4-F1
#
_entry.id   AF-A0AAW5EPT4-F1
#
_cell.length_a   1.000
_cell.length_b   1.000
_cell.length_c   1.000
_cell.angle_alpha   90.00
_cell.angle_beta   90.00
_cell.angle_gamma   90.00
#
_symmetry.space_group_name_H-M   'P 1'
#
loop_
_entity.id
_entity.type
_entity.pdbx_description
1 polymer ?
#
loop_
_entity_poly.entity_id
_entity_poly.type
_entity_poly.pdbx_seq_one_letter_code
_entity_poly.pdbx_strand_id
1 'polypeptide(L)'
;MAVGVVVGGALFTLPMDNAKGVGSPYPPTDTDNYILDSQHSDEFNGTSLNTNLWSYYTGGWKDENQQVQNCYTSEEENVNVSGGSLNLVGLYKPGKTCTGNTKTGDFTSGFVQTKGKASFKYGYIEARIKMPKNKSTWPGFWMSPSDKQYGEWPNSGEIDIVEAKGSNYKFAASDAHWRDKNTPAGQPGGHRSRQGVIPSTKFDTNDTTEWHTYGVKWTEGKLEYFIDGELHHTITEFKNSNSTGNPNGPFDQDFFLRLNLAIGGNYIDAPWNDAHNSVGAANDFPATMSVDYVRVYKRRTAKEVNMPDNNLRKLLNEKLSIALSTNRKDDQKITDMELEKFTDLNLSYSNIYDLTGIEAAKNLQNLLLNNNYISDLSPLSGLTSLKILSLRNNCFADISPLAGLTSLTSLRLENQRVSVKPNDKSFASPLKDLAGNVVSITNSADVINSTATPGNIQLLSLPASGASPILNAPWTRSVTLGTASATFSGTLAIDTSAIPRAGQPQPQPQPQPQPGNPSAAAHNPANKPQSAVSGLLANTGFNAFLGVIATLALVAAGLFILR
;
A
#
# COMPACT_ATOMS: atom_id res chain seq x y z
N MET A 1 -31.22 30.83 15.69
CA MET A 1 -29.85 30.69 15.15
C MET A 1 -29.38 29.28 15.47
N ALA A 2 -29.28 28.43 14.44
CA ALA A 2 -28.77 27.07 14.57
C ALA A 2 -27.24 27.13 14.69
N VAL A 3 -26.68 26.58 15.76
CA VAL A 3 -25.25 26.37 15.89
C VAL A 3 -24.98 24.93 15.48
N GLY A 4 -24.55 24.75 14.24
CA GLY A 4 -24.08 23.47 13.72
C GLY A 4 -22.73 23.14 14.34
N VAL A 5 -22.68 22.07 15.12
CA VAL A 5 -21.41 21.44 15.52
C VAL A 5 -21.06 20.45 14.41
N VAL A 6 -20.12 20.84 13.55
CA VAL A 6 -19.44 19.91 12.65
C VAL A 6 -18.46 19.13 13.50
N VAL A 7 -18.85 17.93 13.94
CA VAL A 7 -17.89 16.96 14.47
C VAL A 7 -17.20 16.33 13.27
N GLY A 8 -16.04 16.89 12.91
CA GLY A 8 -15.12 16.22 12.00
C GLY A 8 -14.72 14.89 12.63
N GLY A 9 -15.12 13.79 11.99
CA GLY A 9 -14.74 12.44 12.36
C GLY A 9 -13.24 12.26 12.19
N ALA A 10 -12.48 12.61 13.22
CA ALA A 10 -11.20 11.97 13.45
C ALA A 10 -11.52 10.50 13.77
N LEU A 11 -11.04 9.58 12.92
CA LEU A 11 -10.85 8.20 13.35
C LEU A 11 -9.97 8.28 14.60
N PHE A 12 -10.58 8.18 15.78
CA PHE A 12 -9.86 7.76 16.96
C PHE A 12 -9.53 6.29 16.73
N THR A 13 -8.42 6.04 16.04
CA THR A 13 -7.69 4.79 16.20
C THR A 13 -7.30 4.74 17.67
N LEU A 14 -8.09 4.05 18.49
CA LEU A 14 -7.63 3.69 19.82
C LEU A 14 -6.30 2.96 19.64
N PRO A 15 -5.28 3.25 20.47
CA PRO A 15 -3.95 2.76 20.22
C PRO A 15 -3.96 1.23 20.33
N MET A 16 -3.60 0.53 19.25
CA MET A 16 -3.19 -0.88 19.26
C MET A 16 -1.89 -1.10 20.05
N ASP A 17 -1.55 -0.22 21.01
CA ASP A 17 -0.21 -0.14 21.61
C ASP A 17 0.13 -1.29 22.57
N ASN A 18 -0.80 -2.22 22.83
CA ASN A 18 -0.57 -3.32 23.77
C ASN A 18 -0.61 -4.73 23.15
N ALA A 19 -0.52 -4.87 21.82
CA ALA A 19 -0.17 -6.16 21.19
C ALA A 19 1.31 -6.19 20.74
N LYS A 20 2.21 -5.61 21.53
CA LYS A 20 3.67 -5.71 21.32
C LYS A 20 4.21 -6.99 21.93
N GLY A 21 3.98 -8.11 21.25
CA GLY A 21 4.94 -9.22 21.32
C GLY A 21 6.12 -8.86 20.42
N VAL A 22 7.27 -8.51 20.99
CA VAL A 22 8.51 -8.30 20.23
C VAL A 22 8.75 -9.52 19.33
N GLY A 23 8.67 -9.36 18.01
CA GLY A 23 8.88 -10.44 17.03
C GLY A 23 7.65 -11.29 16.65
N SER A 24 6.42 -10.92 17.05
CA SER A 24 5.22 -11.65 16.61
C SER A 24 4.93 -11.39 15.11
N PRO A 25 4.67 -12.43 14.29
CA PRO A 25 4.30 -12.30 12.86
C PRO A 25 2.85 -11.82 12.66
N TYR A 26 2.38 -10.93 13.55
CA TYR A 26 1.03 -10.40 13.64
C TYR A 26 0.75 -9.44 12.49
N PRO A 27 -0.06 -9.86 11.49
CA PRO A 27 -0.18 -9.15 10.21
C PRO A 27 -0.63 -7.68 10.27
N PRO A 28 -1.50 -7.25 11.20
CA PRO A 28 -1.86 -5.84 11.33
C PRO A 28 -0.68 -4.90 11.62
N THR A 29 0.41 -5.42 12.19
CA THR A 29 1.65 -4.66 12.41
C THR A 29 2.66 -4.80 11.28
N ASP A 30 2.44 -5.71 10.34
CA ASP A 30 3.25 -5.95 9.15
C ASP A 30 2.68 -5.17 7.96
N THR A 31 2.69 -3.84 8.06
CA THR A 31 2.17 -2.93 7.02
C THR A 31 2.97 -3.00 5.72
N ASP A 32 4.18 -3.57 5.78
CA ASP A 32 5.02 -3.88 4.62
C ASP A 32 4.38 -4.97 3.75
N ASN A 33 3.71 -5.97 4.34
CA ASN A 33 3.19 -7.11 3.60
C ASN A 33 1.66 -7.23 3.62
N TYR A 34 0.97 -6.56 4.53
CA TYR A 34 -0.48 -6.64 4.67
C TYR A 34 -1.13 -5.25 4.65
N ILE A 35 -2.29 -5.16 4.00
CA ILE A 35 -3.10 -3.94 3.94
C ILE A 35 -4.53 -4.27 4.35
N LEU A 36 -5.14 -3.39 5.14
CA LEU A 36 -6.54 -3.51 5.52
C LEU A 36 -7.44 -3.42 4.28
N ASP A 37 -8.26 -4.44 4.09
CA ASP A 37 -9.34 -4.45 3.12
C ASP A 37 -10.59 -3.83 3.75
N SER A 38 -10.62 -2.50 3.75
CA SER A 38 -11.71 -1.71 4.35
C SER A 38 -13.10 -2.03 3.78
N GLN A 39 -13.20 -2.49 2.53
CA GLN A 39 -14.48 -2.80 1.90
C GLN A 39 -15.11 -4.11 2.41
N HIS A 40 -14.27 -5.02 2.90
CA HIS A 40 -14.69 -6.31 3.44
C HIS A 40 -14.45 -6.43 4.96
N SER A 41 -14.10 -5.31 5.59
CA SER A 41 -14.04 -5.15 7.04
C SER A 41 -15.29 -4.43 7.52
N ASP A 42 -15.70 -4.65 8.76
CA ASP A 42 -16.84 -3.99 9.38
C ASP A 42 -16.49 -3.58 10.80
N GLU A 43 -16.57 -2.29 11.08
CA GLU A 43 -16.32 -1.70 12.41
C GLU A 43 -17.63 -1.53 13.19
N PHE A 44 -18.77 -1.93 12.63
CA PHE A 44 -20.10 -1.88 13.26
C PHE A 44 -20.47 -0.53 13.91
N ASN A 45 -19.95 0.57 13.36
CA ASN A 45 -20.22 1.94 13.82
C ASN A 45 -21.59 2.49 13.39
N GLY A 46 -22.33 1.75 12.56
CA GLY A 46 -23.67 2.11 12.11
C GLY A 46 -24.75 1.87 13.17
N THR A 47 -26.01 1.94 12.74
CA THR A 47 -27.19 1.64 13.57
C THR A 47 -27.91 0.36 13.16
N SER A 48 -27.36 -0.38 12.21
CA SER A 48 -27.93 -1.62 11.67
C SER A 48 -26.83 -2.47 11.03
N LEU A 49 -27.09 -3.77 10.87
CA LEU A 49 -26.18 -4.66 10.16
C LEU A 49 -25.93 -4.17 8.72
N ASN A 50 -24.66 -4.11 8.29
CA ASN A 50 -24.32 -3.81 6.90
C ASN A 50 -24.73 -4.98 5.99
N THR A 51 -25.94 -4.90 5.43
CA THR A 51 -26.49 -5.96 4.58
C THR A 51 -25.85 -6.04 3.20
N ASN A 52 -24.95 -5.13 2.81
CA ASN A 52 -24.12 -5.31 1.62
C ASN A 52 -23.00 -6.33 1.86
N LEU A 53 -22.57 -6.51 3.11
CA LEU A 53 -21.51 -7.46 3.49
C LEU A 53 -22.06 -8.71 4.17
N TRP A 54 -23.06 -8.56 5.04
CA TRP A 54 -23.59 -9.64 5.88
C TRP A 54 -25.00 -10.07 5.49
N SER A 55 -25.23 -11.37 5.45
CA SER A 55 -26.54 -12.01 5.31
C SER A 55 -26.93 -12.69 6.61
N TYR A 56 -28.21 -12.61 6.97
CA TYR A 56 -28.76 -13.40 8.07
C TYR A 56 -28.85 -14.88 7.70
N TYR A 57 -28.50 -15.76 8.64
CA TYR A 57 -28.87 -17.17 8.58
C TYR A 57 -30.06 -17.39 9.52
N THR A 58 -31.14 -17.98 9.02
CA THR A 58 -32.38 -18.19 9.78
C THR A 58 -32.80 -19.66 9.82
N GLY A 59 -33.48 -20.06 10.89
CA GLY A 59 -33.93 -21.43 11.12
C GLY A 59 -33.03 -22.18 12.10
N GLY A 60 -33.22 -23.50 12.18
CA GLY A 60 -32.44 -24.37 13.05
C GLY A 60 -31.03 -24.68 12.52
N TRP A 61 -30.13 -25.07 13.42
CA TRP A 61 -28.84 -25.65 13.05
C TRP A 61 -29.01 -27.01 12.39
N LYS A 62 -28.53 -27.18 11.15
CA LYS A 62 -28.90 -28.34 10.31
C LYS A 62 -28.33 -29.69 10.75
N ASP A 63 -27.16 -29.70 11.40
CA ASP A 63 -26.60 -30.95 11.92
C ASP A 63 -27.23 -31.28 13.28
N GLU A 64 -28.29 -32.10 13.26
CA GLU A 64 -29.02 -32.46 14.48
C GLU A 64 -28.15 -33.21 15.51
N ASN A 65 -27.02 -33.80 15.08
CA ASN A 65 -26.06 -34.43 15.99
C ASN A 65 -25.40 -33.41 16.92
N GLN A 66 -25.37 -32.12 16.56
CA GLN A 66 -24.87 -31.07 17.44
C GLN A 66 -25.86 -30.71 18.54
N GLN A 67 -27.14 -31.10 18.42
CA GLN A 67 -28.19 -30.86 19.42
C GLN A 67 -28.37 -29.38 19.83
N VAL A 68 -28.03 -28.44 18.96
CA VAL A 68 -28.28 -26.99 19.17
C VAL A 68 -29.78 -26.75 19.30
N GLN A 69 -30.20 -25.95 20.28
CA GLN A 69 -31.59 -25.85 20.71
C GLN A 69 -32.30 -24.56 20.24
N ASN A 70 -31.56 -23.54 19.78
CA ASN A 70 -32.16 -22.28 19.35
C ASN A 70 -32.58 -22.25 17.88
N CYS A 71 -33.51 -21.34 17.59
CA CYS A 71 -33.81 -20.83 16.27
C CYS A 71 -32.99 -19.59 15.96
N TYR A 72 -32.28 -19.58 14.83
CA TYR A 72 -31.67 -18.34 14.34
C TYR A 72 -32.72 -17.46 13.64
N THR A 73 -32.70 -16.17 13.93
CA THR A 73 -33.65 -15.21 13.35
C THR A 73 -32.92 -13.97 12.82
N SER A 74 -33.62 -13.18 12.01
CA SER A 74 -33.18 -11.85 11.56
C SER A 74 -33.79 -10.72 12.40
N GLU A 75 -34.48 -11.04 13.49
CA GLU A 75 -35.13 -10.05 14.35
C GLU A 75 -34.07 -9.22 15.07
N GLU A 76 -34.34 -7.93 15.24
CA GLU A 76 -33.40 -6.98 15.88
C GLU A 76 -33.04 -7.40 17.32
N GLU A 77 -33.95 -8.08 18.01
CA GLU A 77 -33.70 -8.62 19.35
C GLU A 77 -32.66 -9.74 19.38
N ASN A 78 -32.38 -10.39 18.24
CA ASN A 78 -31.36 -11.43 18.11
C ASN A 78 -30.12 -10.95 17.34
N VAL A 79 -30.26 -10.00 16.43
CA VAL A 79 -29.16 -9.43 15.64
C VAL A 79 -29.34 -7.92 15.52
N ASN A 80 -28.54 -7.15 16.25
CA ASN A 80 -28.53 -5.69 16.14
C ASN A 80 -27.11 -5.14 16.10
N VAL A 81 -26.98 -3.91 15.57
CA VAL A 81 -25.76 -3.12 15.66
C VAL A 81 -26.07 -1.92 16.55
N SER A 82 -25.46 -1.88 17.73
CA SER A 82 -25.65 -0.81 18.70
C SER A 82 -24.42 -0.67 19.59
N GLY A 83 -24.14 0.55 20.05
CA GLY A 83 -22.99 0.82 20.91
C GLY A 83 -21.62 0.62 20.26
N GLY A 84 -21.55 0.66 18.91
CA GLY A 84 -20.31 0.40 18.17
C GLY A 84 -19.97 -1.09 18.07
N SER A 85 -20.96 -1.98 18.10
CA SER A 85 -20.72 -3.42 17.99
C SER A 85 -21.90 -4.13 17.33
N LEU A 86 -21.62 -5.22 16.62
CA LEU A 86 -22.62 -6.23 16.29
C LEU A 86 -22.92 -7.06 17.54
N ASN A 87 -24.19 -7.21 17.88
CA ASN A 87 -24.65 -8.04 19.00
C ASN A 87 -25.48 -9.20 18.47
N LEU A 88 -24.99 -10.42 18.71
CA LEU A 88 -25.76 -11.65 18.51
C LEU A 88 -26.31 -12.07 19.87
N VAL A 89 -27.63 -12.07 20.01
CA VAL A 89 -28.32 -12.18 21.30
C VAL A 89 -29.16 -13.45 21.35
N GLY A 90 -28.80 -14.34 22.24
CA GLY A 90 -29.58 -15.50 22.63
C GLY A 90 -30.68 -15.12 23.61
N LEU A 91 -31.90 -15.61 23.39
CA LEU A 91 -33.07 -15.33 24.24
C LEU A 91 -33.83 -16.61 24.57
N TYR A 92 -34.34 -16.72 25.80
CA TYR A 92 -35.38 -17.67 26.15
C TYR A 92 -36.76 -17.14 25.69
N LYS A 93 -37.39 -17.89 24.80
CA LYS A 93 -38.68 -17.63 24.14
C LYS A 93 -39.52 -18.92 24.18
N PRO A 94 -40.17 -19.23 25.33
CA PRO A 94 -40.96 -20.46 25.48
C PRO A 94 -41.92 -20.72 24.32
N GLY A 95 -41.94 -21.96 23.83
CA GLY A 95 -42.76 -22.42 22.73
C GLY A 95 -42.26 -22.04 21.33
N LYS A 96 -41.17 -21.28 21.20
CA LYS A 96 -40.63 -20.90 19.89
C LYS A 96 -39.92 -22.09 19.23
N THR A 97 -40.31 -22.38 17.99
CA THR A 97 -39.71 -23.42 17.15
C THR A 97 -39.47 -22.89 15.73
N CYS A 98 -38.69 -23.63 14.93
CA CYS A 98 -38.41 -23.30 13.54
C CYS A 98 -38.05 -24.54 12.73
N THR A 99 -38.05 -24.40 11.41
CA THR A 99 -37.66 -25.48 10.49
C THR A 99 -36.14 -25.68 10.47
N GLY A 100 -35.71 -26.90 10.15
CA GLY A 100 -34.30 -27.23 9.88
C GLY A 100 -33.59 -27.95 11.02
N ASN A 101 -34.23 -28.13 12.17
CA ASN A 101 -33.73 -28.93 13.30
C ASN A 101 -34.88 -29.32 14.25
N THR A 102 -35.03 -30.61 14.52
CA THR A 102 -36.04 -31.15 15.46
C THR A 102 -35.79 -30.83 16.93
N LYS A 103 -34.58 -30.41 17.28
CA LYS A 103 -34.17 -30.00 18.64
C LYS A 103 -34.47 -28.53 18.94
N THR A 104 -35.05 -27.79 18.00
CA THR A 104 -35.42 -26.40 18.25
C THR A 104 -36.60 -26.32 19.22
N GLY A 105 -36.48 -25.45 20.21
CA GLY A 105 -37.51 -25.23 21.23
C GLY A 105 -37.06 -24.17 22.21
N ASP A 106 -37.97 -23.30 22.60
CA ASP A 106 -37.80 -22.33 23.69
C ASP A 106 -36.66 -21.30 23.58
N PHE A 107 -35.82 -21.33 22.54
CA PHE A 107 -34.68 -20.41 22.42
C PHE A 107 -34.57 -19.78 21.02
N THR A 108 -34.09 -18.53 20.97
CA THR A 108 -33.73 -17.83 19.73
C THR A 108 -32.32 -17.27 19.82
N SER A 109 -31.67 -17.03 18.69
CA SER A 109 -30.33 -16.40 18.65
C SER A 109 -30.00 -15.76 17.30
N GLY A 110 -28.84 -15.14 17.20
CA GLY A 110 -28.31 -14.49 15.99
C GLY A 110 -27.26 -15.31 15.24
N PHE A 111 -27.29 -15.23 13.91
CA PHE A 111 -26.25 -15.78 13.02
C PHE A 111 -26.18 -14.91 11.76
N VAL A 112 -25.00 -14.32 11.51
CA VAL A 112 -24.66 -13.62 10.26
C VAL A 112 -23.51 -14.30 9.51
N GLN A 113 -23.50 -14.15 8.19
CA GLN A 113 -22.47 -14.71 7.32
C GLN A 113 -22.24 -13.83 6.09
N THR A 114 -21.02 -13.84 5.52
CA THR A 114 -20.73 -13.11 4.28
C THR A 114 -21.06 -13.91 3.01
N LYS A 115 -21.76 -15.05 3.16
CA LYS A 115 -22.11 -15.94 2.06
C LYS A 115 -22.84 -15.19 0.94
N GLY A 116 -22.32 -15.34 -0.29
CA GLY A 116 -22.86 -14.70 -1.49
C GLY A 116 -22.59 -13.20 -1.60
N LYS A 117 -21.80 -12.63 -0.68
CA LYS A 117 -21.44 -11.21 -0.62
C LYS A 117 -19.94 -11.00 -0.66
N ALA A 118 -19.21 -11.71 0.20
CA ALA A 118 -17.75 -11.66 0.24
C ALA A 118 -17.16 -13.03 0.60
N SER A 119 -16.09 -13.38 -0.09
CA SER A 119 -15.30 -14.57 0.15
C SER A 119 -13.82 -14.24 0.03
N PHE A 120 -13.00 -15.05 0.69
CA PHE A 120 -11.58 -14.79 0.90
C PHE A 120 -10.78 -16.05 0.59
N LYS A 121 -9.62 -15.86 -0.03
CA LYS A 121 -8.57 -16.87 -0.09
C LYS A 121 -7.25 -16.24 0.29
N TYR A 122 -6.67 -16.79 1.35
CA TYR A 122 -5.48 -16.28 2.01
C TYR A 122 -5.67 -14.85 2.56
N GLY A 123 -4.71 -14.42 3.39
CA GLY A 123 -4.74 -13.12 4.06
C GLY A 123 -4.63 -13.26 5.57
N TYR A 124 -5.06 -12.24 6.28
CA TYR A 124 -5.25 -12.27 7.72
C TYR A 124 -6.63 -11.76 8.06
N ILE A 125 -7.34 -12.45 8.92
CA ILE A 125 -8.71 -12.12 9.30
C ILE A 125 -8.78 -12.16 10.81
N GLU A 126 -9.28 -11.10 11.42
CA GLU A 126 -9.50 -11.03 12.87
C GLU A 126 -10.85 -10.43 13.21
N ALA A 127 -11.34 -10.78 14.40
CA ALA A 127 -12.48 -10.13 15.02
C ALA A 127 -12.20 -9.89 16.50
N ARG A 128 -12.63 -8.73 17.00
CA ARG A 128 -12.57 -8.43 18.43
C ARG A 128 -13.92 -8.72 19.06
N ILE A 129 -13.96 -9.71 19.93
CA ILE A 129 -15.19 -10.36 20.40
C ILE A 129 -15.20 -10.39 21.92
N LYS A 130 -16.39 -10.17 22.49
CA LYS A 130 -16.72 -10.41 23.89
C LYS A 130 -17.76 -11.53 23.98
N MET A 131 -17.42 -12.64 24.64
CA MET A 131 -18.31 -13.80 24.73
C MET A 131 -19.35 -13.65 25.86
N PRO A 132 -20.51 -14.34 25.80
CA PRO A 132 -21.52 -14.27 26.85
C PRO A 132 -21.09 -15.00 28.14
N LYS A 133 -21.63 -14.55 29.29
CA LYS A 133 -21.51 -15.25 30.58
C LYS A 133 -22.50 -16.40 30.77
N ASN A 134 -23.51 -16.55 29.93
CA ASN A 134 -24.48 -17.63 30.08
C ASN A 134 -23.81 -19.00 29.85
N LYS A 135 -24.09 -19.99 30.69
CA LYS A 135 -23.35 -21.26 30.67
C LYS A 135 -23.71 -22.17 29.50
N SER A 136 -24.84 -21.94 28.85
CA SER A 136 -25.34 -22.74 27.75
C SER A 136 -25.02 -22.15 26.37
N THR A 137 -24.11 -21.19 26.28
CA THR A 137 -23.78 -20.55 24.99
C THR A 137 -22.55 -21.16 24.31
N TRP A 138 -22.66 -21.37 23.00
CA TRP A 138 -21.60 -21.77 22.08
C TRP A 138 -21.40 -20.68 21.02
N PRO A 139 -20.64 -19.62 21.32
CA PRO A 139 -20.25 -18.61 20.34
C PRO A 139 -19.18 -19.14 19.38
N GLY A 140 -19.28 -18.73 18.11
CA GLY A 140 -18.33 -19.11 17.06
C GLY A 140 -18.02 -17.97 16.09
N PHE A 141 -16.75 -17.87 15.72
CA PHE A 141 -16.25 -17.08 14.59
C PHE A 141 -15.43 -18.00 13.68
N TRP A 142 -15.93 -18.24 12.48
CA TRP A 142 -15.46 -19.33 11.64
C TRP A 142 -15.73 -19.07 10.17
N MET A 143 -15.28 -19.98 9.31
CA MET A 143 -15.36 -19.87 7.87
C MET A 143 -15.80 -21.17 7.23
N SER A 144 -16.61 -21.06 6.18
CA SER A 144 -16.97 -22.20 5.32
C SER A 144 -16.56 -21.95 3.87
N PRO A 145 -16.30 -23.02 3.10
CA PRO A 145 -15.96 -22.89 1.70
C PRO A 145 -17.17 -22.34 0.92
N SER A 146 -16.89 -21.44 -0.01
CA SER A 146 -17.91 -20.82 -0.88
C SER A 146 -18.46 -21.84 -1.87
N ASP A 147 -17.57 -22.70 -2.36
CA ASP A 147 -17.86 -23.79 -3.27
C ASP A 147 -17.51 -25.13 -2.61
N LYS A 148 -18.17 -26.20 -3.03
CA LYS A 148 -17.86 -27.55 -2.55
C LYS A 148 -16.84 -28.22 -3.47
N GLN A 149 -15.69 -27.58 -3.72
CA GLN A 149 -14.73 -28.03 -4.74
C GLN A 149 -14.23 -29.47 -4.52
N TYR A 150 -14.15 -29.89 -3.26
CA TYR A 150 -13.72 -31.23 -2.86
C TYR A 150 -14.89 -32.12 -2.38
N GLY A 151 -16.13 -31.65 -2.56
CA GLY A 151 -17.36 -32.34 -2.13
C GLY A 151 -17.92 -31.83 -0.81
N GLU A 152 -18.88 -32.57 -0.27
CA GLU A 152 -19.56 -32.25 1.00
C GLU A 152 -18.61 -32.19 2.19
N TRP A 153 -19.06 -31.55 3.27
CA TRP A 153 -18.32 -31.51 4.53
C TRP A 153 -17.95 -32.94 5.00
N PRO A 154 -16.72 -33.18 5.50
CA PRO A 154 -15.66 -32.20 5.77
C PRO A 154 -14.71 -31.96 4.59
N ASN A 155 -15.00 -32.49 3.40
CA ASN A 155 -14.01 -32.55 2.31
C ASN A 155 -13.56 -31.18 1.81
N SER A 156 -14.49 -30.22 1.72
CA SER A 156 -14.18 -28.85 1.27
C SER A 156 -13.66 -27.93 2.38
N GLY A 157 -13.49 -28.46 3.58
CA GLY A 157 -12.86 -27.74 4.69
C GLY A 157 -13.80 -26.92 5.56
N GLU A 158 -13.31 -26.57 6.74
CA GLU A 158 -13.87 -25.60 7.69
C GLU A 158 -12.71 -24.95 8.45
N ILE A 159 -12.77 -23.65 8.70
CA ILE A 159 -11.74 -22.93 9.49
C ILE A 159 -12.44 -22.27 10.67
N ASP A 160 -12.18 -22.75 11.88
CA ASP A 160 -12.73 -22.21 13.11
C ASP A 160 -11.69 -21.29 13.73
N ILE A 161 -11.88 -19.98 13.55
CA ILE A 161 -10.96 -18.96 14.08
C ILE A 161 -11.05 -18.96 15.61
N VAL A 162 -12.28 -19.01 16.14
CA VAL A 162 -12.52 -19.32 17.54
C VAL A 162 -13.89 -19.95 17.76
N GLU A 163 -13.92 -20.99 18.58
CA GLU A 163 -15.10 -21.47 19.29
C GLU A 163 -14.84 -21.36 20.80
N ALA A 164 -15.85 -20.93 21.57
CA ALA A 164 -15.77 -20.89 23.04
C ALA A 164 -16.97 -21.57 23.68
N LYS A 165 -16.85 -21.82 25.00
CA LYS A 165 -17.92 -22.45 25.79
C LYS A 165 -18.35 -21.53 26.92
N GLY A 166 -19.65 -21.26 27.01
CA GLY A 166 -20.23 -20.58 28.16
C GLY A 166 -20.06 -21.36 29.46
N SER A 167 -19.98 -22.69 29.40
CA SER A 167 -19.78 -23.55 30.57
C SER A 167 -18.38 -23.40 31.18
N ASN A 168 -17.42 -22.86 30.42
CA ASN A 168 -16.04 -22.66 30.84
C ASN A 168 -15.44 -21.39 30.20
N TYR A 169 -15.49 -20.27 30.92
CA TYR A 169 -14.98 -18.99 30.42
C TYR A 169 -13.45 -18.97 30.19
N LYS A 170 -12.72 -19.99 30.63
CA LYS A 170 -11.27 -20.15 30.36
C LYS A 170 -11.00 -21.01 29.13
N PHE A 171 -12.04 -21.42 28.41
CA PHE A 171 -11.93 -22.26 27.23
C PHE A 171 -12.34 -21.49 25.98
N ALA A 172 -11.38 -21.41 25.06
CA ALA A 172 -11.61 -21.10 23.66
C ALA A 172 -10.59 -21.89 22.84
N ALA A 173 -10.96 -22.26 21.62
CA ALA A 173 -10.10 -23.04 20.76
C ALA A 173 -10.25 -22.61 19.30
N SER A 174 -9.17 -22.77 18.54
CA SER A 174 -9.21 -22.70 17.08
C SER A 174 -9.11 -24.11 16.52
N ASP A 175 -9.81 -24.38 15.43
CA ASP A 175 -9.78 -25.68 14.75
C ASP A 175 -9.78 -25.48 13.23
N ALA A 176 -9.50 -26.56 12.51
CA ALA A 176 -9.78 -26.69 11.10
C ALA A 176 -10.25 -28.12 10.84
N HIS A 177 -11.26 -28.28 10.00
CA HIS A 177 -11.85 -29.59 9.70
C HIS A 177 -11.57 -29.91 8.24
N TRP A 178 -11.12 -31.13 7.96
CA TRP A 178 -10.91 -31.61 6.60
C TRP A 178 -11.07 -33.13 6.52
N ARG A 179 -11.01 -33.67 5.31
CA ARG A 179 -11.05 -35.12 5.08
C ARG A 179 -9.75 -35.80 5.51
N ASP A 180 -9.86 -36.95 6.20
CA ASP A 180 -8.69 -37.76 6.54
C ASP A 180 -7.99 -38.30 5.27
N LYS A 181 -6.68 -38.06 5.17
CA LYS A 181 -5.78 -38.51 4.10
C LYS A 181 -5.81 -40.02 3.85
N ASN A 182 -6.16 -40.81 4.87
CA ASN A 182 -6.23 -42.27 4.76
C ASN A 182 -7.54 -42.74 4.10
N THR A 183 -8.47 -41.84 3.79
CA THR A 183 -9.67 -42.17 3.03
C THR A 183 -9.39 -42.15 1.52
N PRO A 184 -9.61 -43.26 0.78
CA PRO A 184 -9.52 -43.30 -0.67
C PRO A 184 -10.42 -42.27 -1.35
N ALA A 185 -9.97 -41.65 -2.44
CA ALA A 185 -10.78 -40.69 -3.21
C ALA A 185 -12.10 -41.30 -3.70
N GLY A 186 -13.20 -40.54 -3.64
CA GLY A 186 -14.53 -40.99 -4.07
C GLY A 186 -15.31 -41.88 -3.08
N GLN A 187 -14.72 -42.28 -1.95
CA GLN A 187 -15.41 -43.03 -0.88
C GLN A 187 -15.86 -42.10 0.26
N PRO A 188 -16.95 -42.39 0.99
CA PRO A 188 -17.21 -41.78 2.29
C PRO A 188 -16.03 -42.04 3.23
N GLY A 189 -15.59 -41.04 3.99
CA GLY A 189 -14.31 -41.07 4.70
C GLY A 189 -14.34 -40.57 6.13
N GLY A 190 -13.26 -40.88 6.84
CA GLY A 190 -12.98 -40.33 8.15
C GLY A 190 -12.83 -38.82 8.10
N HIS A 191 -13.33 -38.17 9.15
CA HIS A 191 -13.14 -36.75 9.43
C HIS A 191 -11.82 -36.55 10.19
N ARG A 192 -11.09 -35.50 9.86
CA ARG A 192 -9.91 -35.06 10.62
C ARG A 192 -10.12 -33.61 11.05
N SER A 193 -9.78 -33.32 12.30
CA SER A 193 -9.60 -31.96 12.78
C SER A 193 -8.29 -31.81 13.53
N ARG A 194 -7.90 -30.56 13.82
CA ARG A 194 -6.67 -30.24 14.53
C ARG A 194 -6.90 -29.03 15.44
N GLN A 195 -7.61 -29.29 16.52
CA GLN A 195 -7.92 -28.29 17.52
C GLN A 195 -6.67 -27.82 18.28
N GLY A 196 -6.53 -26.51 18.44
CA GLY A 196 -5.58 -25.85 19.32
C GLY A 196 -6.33 -25.08 20.39
N VAL A 197 -6.40 -25.64 21.59
CA VAL A 197 -6.98 -24.96 22.76
C VAL A 197 -6.08 -23.78 23.14
N ILE A 198 -6.65 -22.60 23.29
CA ILE A 198 -5.94 -21.41 23.78
C ILE A 198 -5.52 -21.70 25.24
N PRO A 199 -4.24 -21.52 25.61
CA PRO A 199 -3.80 -21.75 26.99
C PRO A 199 -4.64 -20.97 27.98
N SER A 200 -5.13 -21.61 29.05
CA SER A 200 -5.98 -20.94 30.04
C SER A 200 -5.30 -19.75 30.72
N THR A 201 -3.96 -19.72 30.71
CA THR A 201 -3.16 -18.59 31.19
C THR A 201 -3.32 -17.33 30.35
N LYS A 202 -3.70 -17.45 29.07
CA LYS A 202 -4.08 -16.26 28.27
C LYS A 202 -5.27 -15.53 28.84
N PHE A 203 -6.09 -16.25 29.61
CA PHE A 203 -7.27 -15.71 30.24
C PHE A 203 -7.02 -15.33 31.71
N ASP A 204 -5.83 -15.52 32.32
CA ASP A 204 -5.47 -15.33 33.75
C ASP A 204 -6.49 -14.61 34.68
N THR A 205 -6.40 -13.30 34.90
CA THR A 205 -7.36 -12.57 35.77
C THR A 205 -8.65 -12.19 35.06
N ASN A 206 -8.71 -12.37 33.73
CA ASN A 206 -9.87 -12.08 32.87
C ASN A 206 -10.56 -13.39 32.49
N ASP A 207 -11.28 -13.45 31.36
CA ASP A 207 -11.80 -14.67 30.74
C ASP A 207 -12.33 -14.33 29.34
N THR A 208 -12.88 -15.31 28.61
CA THR A 208 -13.47 -15.09 27.28
C THR A 208 -14.62 -14.08 27.28
N THR A 209 -15.16 -13.71 28.45
CA THR A 209 -16.24 -12.72 28.60
C THR A 209 -15.72 -11.29 28.68
N GLU A 210 -14.40 -11.08 28.60
CA GLU A 210 -13.78 -9.79 28.28
C GLU A 210 -13.53 -9.67 26.76
N TRP A 211 -13.14 -8.47 26.32
CA TRP A 211 -12.82 -8.25 24.92
C TRP A 211 -11.47 -8.87 24.52
N HIS A 212 -11.51 -9.77 23.56
CA HIS A 212 -10.33 -10.42 23.00
C HIS A 212 -10.33 -10.38 21.48
N THR A 213 -9.15 -10.33 20.87
CA THR A 213 -8.98 -10.34 19.41
C THR A 213 -8.57 -11.72 18.94
N TYR A 214 -9.43 -12.37 18.16
CA TYR A 214 -9.18 -13.70 17.61
C TYR A 214 -8.94 -13.57 16.12
N GLY A 215 -7.86 -14.17 15.61
CA GLY A 215 -7.56 -14.08 14.20
C GLY A 215 -6.81 -15.27 13.61
N VAL A 216 -6.89 -15.38 12.29
CA VAL A 216 -6.20 -16.41 11.50
C VAL A 216 -5.40 -15.75 10.38
N LYS A 217 -4.11 -16.08 10.32
CA LYS A 217 -3.25 -15.82 9.17
C LYS A 217 -3.28 -17.05 8.30
N TRP A 218 -3.90 -16.89 7.15
CA TRP A 218 -4.08 -17.95 6.18
C TRP A 218 -3.17 -17.70 4.99
N THR A 219 -2.26 -18.63 4.77
CA THR A 219 -1.35 -18.65 3.63
C THR A 219 -1.42 -20.00 2.95
N GLU A 220 -0.78 -20.12 1.80
CA GLU A 220 -0.75 -21.37 1.06
C GLU A 220 -0.24 -22.54 1.93
N GLY A 221 -1.15 -23.49 2.16
CA GLY A 221 -0.87 -24.70 2.94
C GLY A 221 -0.66 -24.48 4.45
N LYS A 222 -0.97 -23.30 5.00
CA LYS A 222 -0.73 -23.00 6.41
C LYS A 222 -1.78 -22.08 6.99
N LEU A 223 -2.30 -22.46 8.17
CA LEU A 223 -3.14 -21.64 9.03
C LEU A 223 -2.38 -21.36 10.33
N GLU A 224 -2.27 -20.09 10.70
CA GLU A 224 -1.63 -19.64 11.95
C GLU A 224 -2.67 -18.82 12.73
N TYR A 225 -2.99 -19.22 13.95
CA TYR A 225 -4.05 -18.62 14.76
C TYR A 225 -3.48 -17.77 15.89
N PHE A 226 -4.15 -16.66 16.15
CA PHE A 226 -3.72 -15.61 17.05
C PHE A 226 -4.82 -15.25 18.05
N ILE A 227 -4.39 -14.99 19.28
CA ILE A 227 -5.21 -14.39 20.35
C ILE A 227 -4.47 -13.15 20.85
N ASP A 228 -5.12 -11.99 20.79
CA ASP A 228 -4.56 -10.69 21.19
C ASP A 228 -3.20 -10.38 20.56
N GLY A 229 -3.04 -10.77 19.29
CA GLY A 229 -1.80 -10.58 18.53
C GLY A 229 -0.70 -11.62 18.79
N GLU A 230 -0.95 -12.59 19.68
CA GLU A 230 -0.01 -13.66 19.98
C GLU A 230 -0.39 -14.97 19.28
N LEU A 231 0.57 -15.57 18.57
CA LEU A 231 0.41 -16.88 17.94
C LEU A 231 0.19 -17.95 19.02
N HIS A 232 -0.88 -18.75 18.91
CA HIS A 232 -1.13 -19.85 19.85
C HIS A 232 -1.29 -21.21 19.17
N HIS A 233 -1.53 -21.26 17.85
CA HIS A 233 -1.71 -22.51 17.12
C HIS A 233 -1.32 -22.40 15.66
N THR A 234 -0.83 -23.50 15.08
CA THR A 234 -0.46 -23.59 13.67
C THR A 234 -0.90 -24.94 13.11
N ILE A 235 -1.55 -24.91 11.95
CA ILE A 235 -1.98 -26.10 11.23
C ILE A 235 -1.32 -26.10 9.84
N THR A 236 -0.65 -27.21 9.53
CA THR A 236 -0.05 -27.49 8.20
C THR A 236 -0.35 -28.90 7.72
N GLU A 237 -0.98 -29.73 8.55
CA GLU A 237 -1.15 -31.18 8.35
C GLU A 237 -2.18 -31.54 7.28
N PHE A 238 -2.91 -30.56 6.74
CA PHE A 238 -3.75 -30.70 5.56
C PHE A 238 -2.93 -30.68 4.26
N LYS A 239 -1.66 -30.22 4.30
CA LYS A 239 -0.76 -30.29 3.14
C LYS A 239 -0.57 -31.72 2.67
N ASN A 240 -0.48 -31.89 1.36
CA ASN A 240 -0.33 -33.17 0.67
C ASN A 240 -1.39 -34.20 1.08
N SER A 241 -2.59 -33.72 1.43
CA SER A 241 -3.74 -34.60 1.61
C SER A 241 -4.14 -35.14 0.23
N ASN A 242 -3.65 -36.34 -0.11
CA ASN A 242 -3.99 -37.06 -1.34
C ASN A 242 -5.51 -37.13 -1.61
N SER A 243 -6.33 -36.99 -0.56
CA SER A 243 -7.78 -37.03 -0.62
C SER A 243 -8.42 -35.80 -1.29
N THR A 244 -7.69 -34.70 -1.49
CA THR A 244 -8.19 -33.50 -2.20
C THR A 244 -7.62 -33.39 -3.62
N GLY A 245 -6.57 -34.15 -3.95
CA GLY A 245 -5.87 -34.04 -5.24
C GLY A 245 -5.01 -32.77 -5.39
N ASN A 246 -5.03 -31.85 -4.42
CA ASN A 246 -4.16 -30.67 -4.38
C ASN A 246 -3.24 -30.72 -3.13
N PRO A 247 -1.93 -30.45 -3.26
CA PRO A 247 -1.04 -30.38 -2.10
C PRO A 247 -1.43 -29.37 -1.02
N ASN A 248 -2.29 -28.38 -1.29
CA ASN A 248 -2.73 -27.40 -0.28
C ASN A 248 -4.23 -27.44 0.02
N GLY A 249 -4.96 -28.39 -0.58
CA GLY A 249 -6.38 -28.56 -0.34
C GLY A 249 -6.70 -29.06 1.08
N PRO A 250 -7.88 -28.73 1.63
CA PRO A 250 -8.98 -28.03 0.97
C PRO A 250 -9.00 -26.51 1.20
N PHE A 251 -7.95 -25.95 1.81
CA PHE A 251 -7.85 -24.53 2.19
C PHE A 251 -7.10 -23.69 1.14
N ASP A 252 -7.28 -24.02 -0.13
CA ASP A 252 -6.74 -23.37 -1.32
C ASP A 252 -7.85 -22.80 -2.24
N GLN A 253 -9.09 -22.79 -1.75
CA GLN A 253 -10.29 -22.22 -2.36
C GLN A 253 -10.84 -21.04 -1.54
N ASP A 254 -11.88 -20.38 -2.04
CA ASP A 254 -12.48 -19.22 -1.37
C ASP A 254 -13.43 -19.63 -0.23
N PHE A 255 -13.31 -18.98 0.93
CA PHE A 255 -14.14 -19.19 2.12
C PHE A 255 -14.90 -17.91 2.49
N PHE A 256 -16.13 -18.03 2.97
CA PHE A 256 -16.91 -16.92 3.51
C PHE A 256 -16.96 -16.97 5.04
N LEU A 257 -17.10 -15.81 5.69
CA LEU A 257 -17.10 -15.65 7.14
C LEU A 257 -18.46 -15.95 7.75
N ARG A 258 -18.44 -16.40 9.00
CA ARG A 258 -19.61 -16.73 9.81
C ARG A 258 -19.40 -16.31 11.26
N LEU A 259 -20.42 -15.69 11.83
CA LEU A 259 -20.52 -15.34 13.24
C LEU A 259 -21.87 -15.82 13.75
N ASN A 260 -21.86 -16.67 14.78
CA ASN A 260 -23.09 -17.15 15.40
C ASN A 260 -22.95 -17.33 16.91
N LEU A 261 -24.10 -17.29 17.57
CA LEU A 261 -24.24 -17.67 18.97
C LEU A 261 -25.20 -18.85 19.07
N ALA A 262 -24.69 -20.08 19.12
CA ALA A 262 -25.52 -21.26 19.35
C ALA A 262 -25.89 -21.37 20.85
N ILE A 263 -27.07 -21.91 21.14
CA ILE A 263 -27.57 -22.16 22.50
C ILE A 263 -27.78 -23.66 22.71
N GLY A 264 -27.20 -24.18 23.79
CA GLY A 264 -27.11 -25.61 24.07
C GLY A 264 -26.20 -26.34 23.09
N GLY A 265 -26.38 -27.66 23.04
CA GLY A 265 -25.68 -28.53 22.10
C GLY A 265 -24.48 -29.26 22.69
N ASN A 266 -24.00 -30.26 21.97
CA ASN A 266 -23.07 -31.27 22.46
C ASN A 266 -21.64 -30.78 22.67
N TYR A 267 -21.30 -29.59 22.18
CA TYR A 267 -20.01 -28.96 22.44
C TYR A 267 -19.93 -28.39 23.86
N ILE A 268 -21.07 -28.04 24.45
CA ILE A 268 -21.16 -27.47 25.79
C ILE A 268 -21.07 -28.58 26.85
N ASP A 269 -20.44 -28.29 27.98
CA ASP A 269 -20.25 -29.29 29.03
C ASP A 269 -21.56 -29.48 29.82
N ALA A 270 -21.86 -30.73 30.18
CA ALA A 270 -23.02 -31.04 31.01
C ALA A 270 -22.95 -30.36 32.39
N PRO A 271 -24.08 -29.92 32.98
CA PRO A 271 -25.46 -30.05 32.47
C PRO A 271 -25.88 -28.95 31.48
N TRP A 272 -24.99 -28.01 31.15
CA TRP A 272 -25.34 -26.80 30.39
C TRP A 272 -25.53 -27.02 28.89
N ASN A 273 -25.21 -28.22 28.39
CA ASN A 273 -25.54 -28.67 27.04
C ASN A 273 -27.04 -28.69 26.76
N ASP A 274 -27.86 -28.81 27.81
CA ASP A 274 -29.29 -28.50 27.76
C ASP A 274 -29.53 -27.09 28.30
N ALA A 275 -29.99 -26.18 27.45
CA ALA A 275 -30.07 -24.75 27.76
C ALA A 275 -31.16 -24.40 28.77
N HIS A 276 -32.13 -25.30 28.99
CA HIS A 276 -33.13 -25.15 30.06
C HIS A 276 -32.48 -25.09 31.45
N ASN A 277 -31.29 -25.68 31.63
CA ASN A 277 -30.57 -25.59 32.89
C ASN A 277 -30.02 -24.19 33.19
N SER A 278 -29.91 -23.32 32.18
CA SER A 278 -29.54 -21.91 32.37
C SER A 278 -30.73 -21.02 32.72
N VAL A 279 -31.97 -21.45 32.47
CA VAL A 279 -33.18 -20.67 32.76
C VAL A 279 -33.36 -20.51 34.26
N GLY A 280 -33.41 -19.27 34.74
CA GLY A 280 -33.45 -18.92 36.16
C GLY A 280 -32.12 -19.06 36.90
N ALA A 281 -31.02 -19.41 36.22
CA ALA A 281 -29.69 -19.48 36.81
C ALA A 281 -29.01 -18.09 36.87
N ALA A 282 -27.86 -18.00 37.53
CA ALA A 282 -27.04 -16.78 37.45
C ALA A 282 -26.50 -16.60 36.02
N ASN A 283 -26.56 -15.37 35.50
CA ASN A 283 -26.25 -15.04 34.09
C ASN A 283 -27.16 -15.79 33.08
N ASP A 284 -28.46 -15.87 33.39
CA ASP A 284 -29.52 -16.33 32.48
C ASP A 284 -29.61 -15.47 31.19
N PHE A 285 -30.55 -15.77 30.32
CA PHE A 285 -30.89 -14.99 29.13
C PHE A 285 -31.44 -13.60 29.49
N PRO A 286 -31.18 -12.54 28.68
CA PRO A 286 -30.48 -12.54 27.40
C PRO A 286 -28.97 -12.80 27.51
N ALA A 287 -28.43 -13.57 26.57
CA ALA A 287 -27.00 -13.85 26.46
C ALA A 287 -26.45 -13.22 25.19
N THR A 288 -25.44 -12.37 25.29
CA THR A 288 -24.95 -11.59 24.13
C THR A 288 -23.49 -11.91 23.81
N MET A 289 -23.23 -12.27 22.56
CA MET A 289 -21.91 -12.21 21.94
C MET A 289 -21.80 -10.87 21.22
N SER A 290 -20.88 -10.03 21.66
CA SER A 290 -20.64 -8.71 21.05
C SER A 290 -19.36 -8.74 20.22
N VAL A 291 -19.41 -8.15 19.03
CA VAL A 291 -18.29 -8.06 18.08
C VAL A 291 -18.05 -6.59 17.78
N ASP A 292 -16.90 -6.08 18.23
CA ASP A 292 -16.47 -4.69 18.06
C ASP A 292 -16.12 -4.41 16.60
N TYR A 293 -15.34 -5.30 15.99
CA TYR A 293 -15.06 -5.25 14.56
C TYR A 293 -14.76 -6.64 14.00
N VAL A 294 -14.89 -6.76 12.68
CA VAL A 294 -14.27 -7.80 11.85
C VAL A 294 -13.36 -7.11 10.85
N ARG A 295 -12.06 -7.44 10.85
CA ARG A 295 -11.09 -6.87 9.92
C ARG A 295 -10.46 -7.94 9.05
N VAL A 296 -10.40 -7.63 7.77
CA VAL A 296 -9.75 -8.46 6.75
C VAL A 296 -8.54 -7.72 6.22
N TYR A 297 -7.39 -8.37 6.20
CA TYR A 297 -6.15 -7.86 5.67
C TYR A 297 -5.71 -8.74 4.50
N LYS A 298 -5.48 -8.10 3.36
CA LYS A 298 -4.95 -8.76 2.17
C LYS A 298 -3.44 -8.62 2.13
N ARG A 299 -2.77 -9.63 1.58
CA ARG A 299 -1.35 -9.49 1.27
C ARG A 299 -1.17 -8.41 0.21
N ARG A 300 -0.24 -7.49 0.41
CA ARG A 300 0.13 -6.49 -0.59
C ARG A 300 0.67 -7.18 -1.83
N THR A 301 0.19 -6.72 -2.98
CA THR A 301 0.73 -7.09 -4.29
C THR A 301 1.63 -5.97 -4.76
N ALA A 302 2.88 -6.30 -5.07
CA ALA A 302 3.84 -5.34 -5.58
C ALA A 302 3.34 -4.70 -6.88
N LYS A 303 3.40 -3.38 -6.97
CA LYS A 303 2.98 -2.60 -8.13
C LYS A 303 4.20 -2.02 -8.81
N GLU A 304 4.30 -2.20 -10.12
CA GLU A 304 5.34 -1.56 -10.92
C GLU A 304 5.23 -0.03 -10.82
N VAL A 305 6.37 0.62 -10.58
CA VAL A 305 6.48 2.07 -10.47
C VAL A 305 7.04 2.63 -11.77
N ASN A 306 6.36 3.63 -12.33
CA ASN A 306 6.85 4.33 -13.50
C ASN A 306 8.12 5.11 -13.15
N MET A 307 9.22 4.83 -13.86
CA MET A 307 10.52 5.48 -13.68
C MET A 307 11.13 5.82 -15.03
N PRO A 308 10.82 7.00 -15.60
CA PRO A 308 11.27 7.39 -16.93
C PRO A 308 12.79 7.66 -17.01
N ASP A 309 13.41 8.16 -15.93
CA ASP A 309 14.85 8.42 -15.90
C ASP A 309 15.66 7.12 -15.79
N ASN A 310 16.46 6.83 -16.83
CA ASN A 310 17.26 5.61 -16.91
C ASN A 310 18.39 5.56 -15.86
N ASN A 311 18.97 6.71 -15.51
CA ASN A 311 20.06 6.77 -14.52
C ASN A 311 19.50 6.56 -13.12
N LEU A 312 18.36 7.16 -12.80
CA LEU A 312 17.63 6.89 -11.55
C LEU A 312 17.29 5.41 -11.43
N ARG A 313 16.64 4.83 -12.45
CA ARG A 313 16.24 3.41 -12.45
C ARG A 313 17.44 2.48 -12.29
N LYS A 314 18.53 2.74 -13.02
CA LYS A 314 19.80 2.00 -12.89
C LYS A 314 20.33 2.01 -11.47
N LEU A 315 20.51 3.19 -10.88
CA LEU A 315 21.09 3.32 -9.55
C LEU A 315 20.22 2.67 -8.48
N LEU A 316 18.89 2.81 -8.59
CA LEU A 316 17.98 2.12 -7.67
C LEU A 316 18.08 0.60 -7.82
N ASN A 317 18.19 0.05 -9.04
CA ASN A 317 18.43 -1.38 -9.24
C ASN A 317 19.78 -1.86 -8.65
N GLU A 318 20.84 -1.06 -8.76
CA GLU A 318 22.12 -1.36 -8.11
C GLU A 318 21.97 -1.42 -6.58
N LYS A 319 21.27 -0.45 -5.98
CA LYS A 319 21.02 -0.42 -4.53
C LYS A 319 20.10 -1.56 -4.08
N LEU A 320 19.06 -1.88 -4.85
CA LEU A 320 18.16 -3.01 -4.59
C LEU A 320 18.88 -4.36 -4.70
N SER A 321 19.83 -4.50 -5.63
CA SER A 321 20.64 -5.71 -5.76
C SER A 321 21.37 -6.03 -4.44
N ILE A 322 21.91 -5.00 -3.80
CA ILE A 322 22.56 -5.12 -2.48
C ILE A 322 21.51 -5.38 -1.39
N ALA A 323 20.47 -4.56 -1.30
CA ALA A 323 19.47 -4.63 -0.25
C ALA A 323 18.70 -5.96 -0.21
N LEU A 324 18.48 -6.56 -1.39
CA LEU A 324 17.74 -7.81 -1.54
C LEU A 324 18.65 -9.03 -1.74
N SER A 325 19.97 -8.85 -1.82
CA SER A 325 20.92 -9.91 -2.19
C SER A 325 20.55 -10.63 -3.49
N THR A 326 20.21 -9.84 -4.52
CA THR A 326 19.80 -10.34 -5.85
C THR A 326 20.69 -9.75 -6.94
N ASN A 327 20.74 -10.41 -8.11
CA ASN A 327 21.39 -9.85 -9.30
C ASN A 327 20.31 -9.18 -10.17
N ARG A 328 20.30 -7.85 -10.23
CA ARG A 328 19.32 -7.08 -11.04
C ARG A 328 20.00 -6.44 -12.23
N LYS A 329 19.25 -6.34 -13.33
CA LYS A 329 19.68 -5.54 -14.50
C LYS A 329 19.44 -4.06 -14.25
N ASP A 330 20.29 -3.21 -14.83
CA ASP A 330 20.17 -1.75 -14.75
C ASP A 330 18.76 -1.24 -15.12
N ASP A 331 18.15 -1.83 -16.15
CA ASP A 331 16.86 -1.42 -16.69
C ASP A 331 15.65 -2.16 -16.09
N GLN A 332 15.88 -3.06 -15.12
CA GLN A 332 14.83 -3.88 -14.53
C GLN A 332 13.73 -3.01 -13.92
N LYS A 333 12.47 -3.43 -14.13
CA LYS A 333 11.29 -2.78 -13.53
C LYS A 333 11.38 -2.85 -12.00
N ILE A 334 11.00 -1.77 -11.34
CA ILE A 334 11.03 -1.63 -9.88
C ILE A 334 9.60 -1.50 -9.37
N THR A 335 9.32 -2.09 -8.21
CA THR A 335 8.01 -2.04 -7.56
C THR A 335 7.98 -1.11 -6.35
N ASP A 336 6.78 -0.70 -5.95
CA ASP A 336 6.54 0.13 -4.77
C ASP A 336 7.10 -0.52 -3.49
N MET A 337 6.82 -1.80 -3.28
CA MET A 337 7.30 -2.56 -2.12
C MET A 337 8.82 -2.69 -2.06
N GLU A 338 9.51 -2.70 -3.22
CA GLU A 338 10.97 -2.69 -3.28
C GLU A 338 11.53 -1.33 -2.86
N LEU A 339 10.93 -0.23 -3.31
CA LEU A 339 11.36 1.13 -2.98
C LEU A 339 11.18 1.48 -1.51
N GLU A 340 10.16 0.91 -0.86
CA GLU A 340 9.93 1.04 0.58
C GLU A 340 11.06 0.42 1.43
N LYS A 341 11.98 -0.36 0.84
CA LYS A 341 13.17 -0.88 1.53
C LYS A 341 14.26 0.17 1.72
N PHE A 342 14.16 1.32 1.05
CA PHE A 342 15.14 2.39 1.19
C PHE A 342 14.82 3.32 2.36
N THR A 343 15.78 3.41 3.29
CA THR A 343 15.82 4.47 4.33
C THR A 343 16.84 5.54 4.00
N ASP A 344 17.88 5.18 3.24
CA ASP A 344 19.03 6.02 2.94
C ASP A 344 19.41 5.87 1.46
N LEU A 345 19.39 6.98 0.72
CA LEU A 345 19.79 7.01 -0.68
C LEU A 345 20.75 8.15 -0.94
N ASN A 346 21.92 7.81 -1.47
CA ASN A 346 22.83 8.75 -2.11
C ASN A 346 22.84 8.52 -3.62
N LEU A 347 22.27 9.49 -4.33
CA LEU A 347 22.10 9.57 -5.77
C LEU A 347 22.76 10.84 -6.31
N SER A 348 23.78 11.35 -5.62
CA SER A 348 24.52 12.55 -6.05
C SER A 348 25.42 12.23 -7.27
N TYR A 349 25.76 13.22 -8.10
CA TYR A 349 26.65 13.08 -9.26
C TYR A 349 26.22 11.99 -10.26
N SER A 350 24.91 11.90 -10.50
CA SER A 350 24.30 10.74 -11.17
C SER A 350 23.63 11.08 -12.50
N ASN A 351 23.73 12.33 -12.97
CA ASN A 351 23.08 12.81 -14.19
C ASN A 351 21.56 12.51 -14.23
N ILE A 352 20.88 12.68 -13.09
CA ILE A 352 19.43 12.49 -12.97
C ILE A 352 18.73 13.79 -13.38
N TYR A 353 17.67 13.68 -14.18
CA TYR A 353 16.86 14.80 -14.66
C TYR A 353 15.44 14.75 -14.10
N ASP A 354 14.89 13.54 -13.94
CA ASP A 354 13.50 13.30 -13.53
C ASP A 354 13.48 12.36 -12.32
N LEU A 355 12.74 12.77 -11.28
CA LEU A 355 12.59 12.04 -10.03
C LEU A 355 11.33 11.17 -9.99
N THR A 356 10.51 11.17 -11.04
CA THR A 356 9.28 10.39 -11.12
C THR A 356 9.53 8.92 -10.74
N GLY A 357 8.75 8.44 -9.77
CA GLY A 357 8.85 7.12 -9.16
C GLY A 357 9.48 7.11 -7.76
N ILE A 358 10.26 8.14 -7.39
CA ILE A 358 10.87 8.21 -6.05
C ILE A 358 9.84 8.40 -4.93
N GLU A 359 8.65 8.92 -5.24
CA GLU A 359 7.54 9.12 -4.31
C GLU A 359 7.06 7.82 -3.64
N ALA A 360 7.37 6.66 -4.24
CA ALA A 360 7.06 5.35 -3.68
C ALA A 360 8.03 4.92 -2.55
N ALA A 361 9.19 5.55 -2.40
CA ALA A 361 10.16 5.28 -1.33
C ALA A 361 9.75 5.95 0.01
N LYS A 362 8.58 5.60 0.54
CA LYS A 362 7.94 6.30 1.69
C LYS A 362 8.71 6.22 3.01
N ASN A 363 9.58 5.22 3.14
CA ASN A 363 10.40 5.00 4.34
C ASN A 363 11.73 5.76 4.31
N LEU A 364 11.96 6.55 3.26
CA LEU A 364 13.20 7.29 3.08
C LEU A 364 13.35 8.39 4.14
N GLN A 365 14.49 8.38 4.83
CA GLN A 365 14.86 9.35 5.86
C GLN A 365 15.98 10.26 5.37
N ASN A 366 16.92 9.74 4.58
CA ASN A 366 18.07 10.51 4.10
C ASN A 366 18.19 10.41 2.58
N LEU A 367 18.12 11.54 1.89
CA LEU A 367 18.20 11.63 0.43
C LEU A 367 19.22 12.69 0.00
N LEU A 368 20.29 12.22 -0.67
CA LEU A 368 21.33 13.07 -1.24
C LEU A 368 21.27 13.04 -2.76
N LEU A 369 20.95 14.19 -3.36
CA LEU A 369 20.72 14.39 -4.79
C LEU A 369 21.61 15.51 -5.35
N ASN A 370 22.77 15.78 -4.73
CA ASN A 370 23.63 16.88 -5.13
C ASN A 370 24.23 16.66 -6.53
N ASN A 371 24.41 17.73 -7.31
CA ASN A 371 25.06 17.69 -8.62
C ASN A 371 24.33 16.76 -9.60
N ASN A 372 23.05 17.03 -9.81
CA ASN A 372 22.22 16.43 -10.85
C ASN A 372 21.61 17.57 -11.70
N TYR A 373 20.61 17.25 -12.53
CA TYR A 373 19.92 18.19 -13.42
C TYR A 373 18.43 18.26 -13.11
N ILE A 374 18.07 18.04 -11.84
CA ILE A 374 16.69 17.97 -11.38
C ILE A 374 16.05 19.36 -11.44
N SER A 375 14.92 19.48 -12.10
CA SER A 375 14.17 20.74 -12.24
C SER A 375 12.78 20.72 -11.58
N ASP A 376 12.20 19.54 -11.40
CA ASP A 376 10.91 19.34 -10.72
C ASP A 376 11.11 18.58 -9.38
N LEU A 377 10.53 19.13 -8.32
CA LEU A 377 10.57 18.56 -6.97
C LEU A 377 9.25 17.94 -6.54
N SER A 378 8.22 17.95 -7.40
CA SER A 378 6.89 17.39 -7.10
C SER A 378 6.94 15.94 -6.60
N PRO A 379 7.79 15.03 -7.14
CA PRO A 379 7.93 13.66 -6.64
C PRO A 379 8.41 13.55 -5.17
N LEU A 380 8.96 14.62 -4.59
CA LEU A 380 9.43 14.61 -3.20
C LEU A 380 8.35 15.04 -2.19
N SER A 381 7.25 15.63 -2.64
CA SER A 381 6.27 16.31 -1.78
C SER A 381 5.64 15.45 -0.68
N GLY A 382 5.49 14.14 -0.93
CA GLY A 382 4.90 13.17 0.01
C GLY A 382 5.89 12.45 0.91
N LEU A 383 7.20 12.69 0.78
CA LEU A 383 8.25 11.96 1.53
C LEU A 383 8.45 12.54 2.95
N THR A 384 7.37 12.63 3.73
CA THR A 384 7.32 13.33 5.03
C THR A 384 8.20 12.71 6.13
N SER A 385 8.71 11.50 5.90
CA SER A 385 9.67 10.81 6.77
C SER A 385 11.11 11.33 6.63
N LEU A 386 11.39 12.17 5.62
CA LEU A 386 12.72 12.72 5.39
C LEU A 386 13.20 13.59 6.55
N LYS A 387 14.43 13.31 7.01
CA LYS A 387 15.19 14.06 8.01
C LYS A 387 16.32 14.84 7.36
N ILE A 388 16.96 14.27 6.34
CA ILE A 388 18.06 14.90 5.60
C ILE A 388 17.72 14.93 4.12
N LEU A 389 17.68 16.13 3.54
CA LEU A 389 17.52 16.34 2.11
C LEU A 389 18.60 17.29 1.59
N SER A 390 19.39 16.83 0.61
CA SER A 390 20.46 17.63 0.02
C SER A 390 20.33 17.67 -1.50
N LEU A 391 20.07 18.86 -2.04
CA LEU A 391 19.71 19.11 -3.43
C LEU A 391 20.64 20.17 -4.08
N ARG A 392 21.86 20.35 -3.59
CA ARG A 392 22.78 21.39 -4.10
C ARG A 392 23.15 21.15 -5.56
N ASN A 393 23.39 22.23 -6.30
CA ASN A 393 23.83 22.15 -7.70
C ASN A 393 22.85 21.34 -8.58
N ASN A 394 21.57 21.73 -8.59
CA ASN A 394 20.53 21.22 -9.50
C ASN A 394 19.95 22.37 -10.34
N CYS A 395 18.76 22.20 -10.92
CA CYS A 395 18.15 23.11 -11.88
C CYS A 395 16.72 23.57 -11.50
N PHE A 396 16.26 23.33 -10.26
CA PHE A 396 14.91 23.70 -9.85
C PHE A 396 14.80 25.18 -9.46
N ALA A 397 13.65 25.76 -9.77
CA ALA A 397 13.29 27.15 -9.47
C ALA A 397 12.23 27.26 -8.37
N ASP A 398 11.47 26.19 -8.15
CA ASP A 398 10.32 26.15 -7.25
C ASP A 398 10.57 25.14 -6.13
N ILE A 399 10.54 25.61 -4.88
CA ILE A 399 10.67 24.77 -3.68
C ILE A 399 9.35 24.54 -2.95
N SER A 400 8.23 25.07 -3.44
CA SER A 400 6.90 24.88 -2.84
C SER A 400 6.51 23.40 -2.66
N PRO A 401 6.93 22.43 -3.51
CA PRO A 401 6.65 21.02 -3.25
C PRO A 401 7.23 20.49 -1.93
N LEU A 402 8.25 21.15 -1.37
CA LEU A 402 8.90 20.73 -0.13
C LEU A 402 8.15 21.20 1.14
N ALA A 403 7.11 22.03 1.02
CA ALA A 403 6.47 22.69 2.15
C ALA A 403 5.92 21.73 3.24
N GLY A 404 5.55 20.51 2.85
CA GLY A 404 5.05 19.47 3.75
C GLY A 404 6.13 18.67 4.50
N LEU A 405 7.42 18.84 4.15
CA LEU A 405 8.51 18.02 4.70
C LEU A 405 9.01 18.54 6.05
N THR A 406 8.12 18.70 7.02
CA THR A 406 8.39 19.35 8.31
C THR A 406 9.29 18.54 9.25
N SER A 407 9.51 17.25 8.96
CA SER A 407 10.41 16.36 9.73
C SER A 407 11.89 16.60 9.45
N LEU A 408 12.22 17.47 8.48
CA LEU A 408 13.61 17.77 8.12
C LEU A 408 14.35 18.44 9.28
N THR A 409 15.57 17.93 9.52
CA THR A 409 16.56 18.51 10.44
C THR A 409 17.75 19.07 9.66
N SER A 410 17.95 18.64 8.42
CA SER A 410 18.97 19.16 7.52
C SER A 410 18.44 19.30 6.10
N LEU A 411 18.50 20.54 5.58
CA LEU A 411 18.10 20.88 4.22
C LEU A 411 19.25 21.67 3.55
N ARG A 412 19.54 21.35 2.28
CA ARG A 412 20.56 22.04 1.47
C ARG A 412 20.01 22.28 0.07
N LEU A 413 19.87 23.55 -0.31
CA LEU A 413 19.22 24.00 -1.55
C LEU A 413 20.11 24.95 -2.36
N GLU A 414 21.40 25.04 -2.03
CA GLU A 414 22.29 26.05 -2.58
C GLU A 414 22.71 25.77 -4.03
N ASN A 415 23.06 26.84 -4.75
CA ASN A 415 23.71 26.81 -6.07
C ASN A 415 22.88 26.19 -7.19
N GLN A 416 21.59 26.51 -7.26
CA GLN A 416 20.74 26.10 -8.38
C GLN A 416 21.11 26.84 -9.68
N ARG A 417 20.95 26.16 -10.81
CA ARG A 417 21.24 26.66 -12.17
C ARG A 417 19.96 26.59 -12.99
N VAL A 418 19.15 27.64 -12.88
CA VAL A 418 17.86 27.72 -13.57
C VAL A 418 18.05 28.41 -14.91
N SER A 419 17.37 27.92 -15.95
CA SER A 419 17.39 28.54 -17.29
C SER A 419 15.98 28.87 -17.74
N VAL A 420 15.79 30.07 -18.30
CA VAL A 420 14.52 30.52 -18.89
C VAL A 420 14.77 31.15 -20.26
N LYS A 421 13.79 31.03 -21.15
CA LYS A 421 13.82 31.63 -22.49
C LYS A 421 12.57 32.47 -22.73
N PRO A 422 12.54 33.71 -22.24
CA PRO A 422 11.38 34.59 -22.40
C PRO A 422 11.27 35.16 -23.82
N ASN A 423 10.05 35.46 -24.25
CA ASN A 423 9.76 36.12 -25.53
C ASN A 423 9.56 37.63 -25.41
N ASP A 424 9.54 38.15 -24.18
CA ASP A 424 9.36 39.57 -23.86
C ASP A 424 10.38 40.01 -22.80
N LYS A 425 10.70 41.30 -22.76
CA LYS A 425 11.56 41.92 -21.76
C LYS A 425 10.97 41.89 -20.36
N SER A 426 9.64 41.75 -20.22
CA SER A 426 8.99 41.48 -18.93
C SER A 426 8.39 40.08 -18.93
N PHE A 427 8.73 39.25 -17.95
CA PHE A 427 8.18 37.89 -17.83
C PHE A 427 8.03 37.47 -16.36
N ALA A 428 7.11 36.56 -16.08
CA ALA A 428 6.90 36.05 -14.72
C ALA A 428 8.13 35.32 -14.19
N SER A 429 8.54 35.61 -12.95
CA SER A 429 9.64 34.90 -12.31
C SER A 429 9.29 33.43 -12.09
N PRO A 430 10.15 32.48 -12.49
CA PRO A 430 9.96 31.06 -12.19
C PRO A 430 10.32 30.73 -10.73
N LEU A 431 10.97 31.66 -10.00
CA LEU A 431 11.51 31.40 -8.67
C LEU A 431 10.39 31.46 -7.63
N LYS A 432 10.18 30.37 -6.89
CA LYS A 432 9.10 30.25 -5.89
C LYS A 432 9.65 29.74 -4.56
N ASP A 433 9.16 30.32 -3.45
CA ASP A 433 9.49 29.86 -2.10
C ASP A 433 8.54 28.73 -1.62
N LEU A 434 8.71 28.31 -0.36
CA LEU A 434 7.90 27.23 0.23
C LEU A 434 6.39 27.53 0.24
N ALA A 435 6.00 28.81 0.26
CA ALA A 435 4.60 29.21 0.23
C ALA A 435 4.09 29.48 -1.21
N GLY A 436 4.91 29.20 -2.23
CA GLY A 436 4.60 29.50 -3.62
C GLY A 436 4.70 30.98 -3.98
N ASN A 437 5.27 31.82 -3.11
CA ASN A 437 5.47 33.23 -3.39
C ASN A 437 6.69 33.43 -4.30
N VAL A 438 6.67 34.49 -5.11
CA VAL A 438 7.81 34.82 -5.97
C VAL A 438 9.03 35.18 -5.13
N VAL A 439 10.17 34.56 -5.45
CA VAL A 439 11.47 34.94 -4.92
C VAL A 439 12.12 35.97 -5.83
N SER A 440 12.56 37.08 -5.24
CA SER A 440 13.26 38.14 -5.96
C SER A 440 14.66 37.72 -6.36
N ILE A 441 15.07 38.11 -7.57
CA ILE A 441 16.48 38.09 -7.97
C ILE A 441 17.24 39.25 -7.31
N THR A 442 18.56 39.19 -7.31
CA THR A 442 19.41 40.36 -7.05
C THR A 442 19.45 41.21 -8.32
N ASN A 443 18.96 42.45 -8.23
CA ASN A 443 18.98 43.39 -9.35
C ASN A 443 20.40 43.63 -9.86
N SER A 444 20.54 43.80 -11.18
CA SER A 444 21.76 44.19 -11.88
C SER A 444 21.48 45.38 -12.82
N ALA A 445 22.48 45.82 -13.58
CA ALA A 445 22.31 46.87 -14.58
C ALA A 445 21.37 46.47 -15.72
N ASP A 446 21.25 45.16 -16.01
CA ASP A 446 20.49 44.65 -17.16
C ASP A 446 19.17 43.98 -16.75
N VAL A 447 19.07 43.47 -15.51
CA VAL A 447 17.95 42.64 -15.06
C VAL A 447 17.49 43.08 -13.68
N ILE A 448 16.21 43.38 -13.52
CA ILE A 448 15.61 43.80 -12.24
C ILE A 448 14.33 43.03 -11.93
N ASN A 449 13.93 43.03 -10.67
CA ASN A 449 12.55 42.73 -10.28
C ASN A 449 11.66 43.91 -10.70
N SER A 450 10.60 43.64 -11.46
CA SER A 450 9.70 44.68 -11.97
C SER A 450 8.93 45.34 -10.82
N THR A 451 8.98 46.67 -10.76
CA THR A 451 8.16 47.48 -9.85
C THR A 451 6.78 47.78 -10.42
N ALA A 452 6.63 47.75 -11.75
CA ALA A 452 5.37 47.98 -12.45
C ALA A 452 4.46 46.74 -12.43
N THR A 453 5.06 45.55 -12.49
CA THR A 453 4.35 44.27 -12.47
C THR A 453 5.00 43.36 -11.42
N PRO A 454 4.61 43.47 -10.14
CA PRO A 454 5.15 42.65 -9.07
C PRO A 454 5.11 41.15 -9.40
N GLY A 455 6.22 40.46 -9.19
CA GLY A 455 6.38 39.04 -9.54
C GLY A 455 7.02 38.79 -10.90
N ASN A 456 7.14 39.82 -11.76
CA ASN A 456 7.89 39.73 -13.00
C ASN A 456 9.37 40.10 -12.84
N ILE A 457 10.20 39.47 -13.67
CA ILE A 457 11.55 39.91 -13.99
C ILE A 457 11.46 40.84 -15.21
N GLN A 458 12.17 41.96 -15.15
CA GLN A 458 12.24 42.96 -16.21
C GLN A 458 13.68 43.09 -16.70
N LEU A 459 13.87 43.00 -18.02
CA LEU A 459 15.10 43.31 -18.72
C LEU A 459 15.11 44.79 -19.07
N LEU A 460 16.16 45.51 -18.64
CA LEU A 460 16.37 46.92 -18.96
C LEU A 460 17.05 47.08 -20.33
N SER A 461 17.97 46.18 -20.65
CA SER A 461 18.73 46.12 -21.90
C SER A 461 18.83 44.68 -22.40
N LEU A 462 19.01 44.53 -23.71
CA LEU A 462 19.40 43.25 -24.32
C LEU A 462 20.91 43.25 -24.55
N PRO A 463 21.59 42.08 -24.46
CA PRO A 463 23.00 41.97 -24.81
C PRO A 463 23.28 42.50 -26.22
N ALA A 464 24.44 43.12 -26.41
CA ALA A 464 24.87 43.67 -27.71
C ALA A 464 24.86 42.60 -28.82
N SER A 465 24.79 43.03 -30.08
CA SER A 465 24.89 42.10 -31.22
C SER A 465 26.25 41.41 -31.24
N GLY A 466 26.26 40.08 -31.39
CA GLY A 466 27.47 39.26 -31.33
C GLY A 466 27.95 38.88 -29.91
N ALA A 467 27.37 39.45 -28.85
CA ALA A 467 27.60 39.00 -27.49
C ALA A 467 26.73 37.78 -27.14
N SER A 468 27.08 37.05 -26.08
CA SER A 468 26.25 35.96 -25.54
C SER A 468 24.83 36.46 -25.27
N PRO A 469 23.76 35.74 -25.72
CA PRO A 469 22.38 36.13 -25.46
C PRO A 469 21.95 35.86 -24.01
N ILE A 470 22.80 35.28 -23.18
CA ILE A 470 22.47 34.88 -21.81
C ILE A 470 22.78 36.03 -20.84
N LEU A 471 21.75 36.53 -20.16
CA LEU A 471 21.89 37.37 -18.97
C LEU A 471 21.82 36.49 -17.72
N ASN A 472 22.66 36.76 -16.72
CA ASN A 472 22.67 36.00 -15.48
C ASN A 472 22.19 36.87 -14.31
N ALA A 473 21.20 36.39 -13.59
CA ALA A 473 20.66 37.05 -12.40
C ALA A 473 20.80 36.11 -11.18
N PRO A 474 21.68 36.43 -10.21
CA PRO A 474 21.78 35.63 -8.99
C PRO A 474 20.57 35.88 -8.08
N TRP A 475 20.25 34.92 -7.21
CA TRP A 475 19.29 35.12 -6.12
C TRP A 475 19.76 34.43 -4.84
N THR A 476 19.26 34.90 -3.71
CA THR A 476 19.45 34.25 -2.42
C THR A 476 18.23 34.48 -1.53
N ARG A 477 17.78 33.42 -0.85
CA ARG A 477 16.65 33.44 0.06
C ARG A 477 16.92 32.49 1.21
N SER A 478 16.94 33.00 2.44
CA SER A 478 16.91 32.14 3.62
C SER A 478 15.53 31.50 3.74
N VAL A 479 15.51 30.20 4.00
CA VAL A 479 14.29 29.41 4.18
C VAL A 479 14.39 28.57 5.45
N THR A 480 13.26 28.41 6.12
CA THR A 480 13.13 27.57 7.31
C THR A 480 11.94 26.65 7.11
N LEU A 481 12.14 25.35 7.36
CA LEU A 481 11.13 24.31 7.23
C LEU A 481 11.26 23.36 8.42
N GLY A 482 10.27 23.37 9.32
CA GLY A 482 10.40 22.70 10.61
C GLY A 482 11.58 23.27 11.39
N THR A 483 12.53 22.39 11.77
CA THR A 483 13.77 22.80 12.47
C THR A 483 14.94 23.05 11.52
N ALA A 484 14.83 22.65 10.26
CA ALA A 484 15.87 22.86 9.27
C ALA A 484 15.86 24.31 8.77
N SER A 485 17.04 24.92 8.72
CA SER A 485 17.28 26.19 8.01
C SER A 485 18.22 25.93 6.84
N ALA A 486 17.94 26.56 5.71
CA ALA A 486 18.73 26.45 4.49
C ALA A 486 18.78 27.78 3.75
N THR A 487 19.74 27.88 2.82
CA THR A 487 19.79 28.97 1.84
C THR A 487 19.33 28.41 0.50
N PHE A 488 18.22 28.93 -0.02
CA PHE A 488 17.81 28.71 -1.40
C PHE A 488 18.47 29.79 -2.27
N SER A 489 19.45 29.39 -3.07
CA SER A 489 20.25 30.32 -3.88
C SER A 489 20.64 29.70 -5.22
N GLY A 490 21.01 30.56 -6.15
CA GLY A 490 21.46 30.12 -7.46
C GLY A 490 21.67 31.26 -8.44
N THR A 491 21.79 30.88 -9.71
CA THR A 491 21.88 31.82 -10.84
C THR A 491 20.83 31.48 -11.88
N LEU A 492 20.06 32.49 -12.29
CA LEU A 492 19.03 32.40 -13.31
C LEU A 492 19.66 32.86 -14.63
N ALA A 493 19.88 31.91 -15.54
CA ALA A 493 20.29 32.17 -16.90
C ALA A 493 19.06 32.52 -17.74
N ILE A 494 19.04 33.72 -18.31
CA ILE A 494 17.95 34.25 -19.12
C ILE A 494 18.42 34.29 -20.58
N ASP A 495 17.94 33.35 -21.39
CA ASP A 495 18.20 33.30 -22.82
C ASP A 495 17.32 34.32 -23.56
N THR A 496 17.93 35.46 -23.90
CA THR A 496 17.25 36.56 -24.60
C THR A 496 17.14 36.36 -26.12
N SER A 497 17.59 35.22 -26.65
CA SER A 497 17.62 34.97 -28.11
C SER A 497 16.25 34.97 -28.78
N ALA A 498 15.16 34.76 -28.02
CA ALA A 498 13.79 34.81 -28.53
C ALA A 498 13.17 36.23 -28.52
N ILE A 499 13.83 37.22 -27.92
CA ILE A 499 13.30 38.59 -27.83
C ILE A 499 13.68 39.38 -29.09
N PRO A 500 12.72 39.97 -29.82
CA PRO A 500 13.00 40.78 -31.00
C PRO A 500 13.93 41.97 -30.70
N ARG A 501 14.99 42.14 -31.50
CA ARG A 501 15.89 43.31 -31.43
C ARG A 501 15.41 44.36 -32.43
N ALA A 502 15.21 45.61 -31.97
CA ALA A 502 14.87 46.71 -32.87
C ALA A 502 16.07 47.00 -33.79
N GLY A 503 15.96 46.66 -35.09
CA GLY A 503 16.94 47.06 -36.10
C GLY A 503 17.48 46.01 -37.10
N GLN A 504 16.89 44.81 -37.25
CA GLN A 504 17.22 43.93 -38.38
C GLN A 504 16.05 43.80 -39.38
N PRO A 505 16.25 44.09 -40.68
CA PRO A 505 15.30 43.72 -41.72
C PRO A 505 15.21 42.20 -41.80
N GLN A 506 13.98 41.70 -41.81
CA GLN A 506 13.63 40.33 -42.18
C GLN A 506 14.21 40.03 -43.59
N PRO A 507 14.79 38.86 -43.87
CA PRO A 507 15.18 38.51 -45.24
C PRO A 507 13.92 38.48 -46.10
N GLN A 508 13.82 39.39 -47.08
CA GLN A 508 12.77 39.36 -48.09
C GLN A 508 12.88 38.06 -48.91
N PRO A 509 11.76 37.40 -49.27
CA PRO A 509 11.77 36.30 -50.23
C PRO A 509 12.29 36.81 -51.59
N GLN A 510 13.27 36.13 -52.18
CA GLN A 510 13.72 36.42 -53.54
C GLN A 510 12.54 36.31 -54.53
N PRO A 511 12.37 37.26 -55.46
CA PRO A 511 11.32 37.17 -56.45
C PRO A 511 11.61 36.05 -57.46
N GLN A 512 10.63 35.16 -57.58
CA GLN A 512 10.51 34.09 -58.56
C GLN A 512 10.46 34.68 -59.99
N PRO A 513 11.20 34.14 -60.98
CA PRO A 513 11.10 34.63 -62.36
C PRO A 513 9.73 34.26 -62.98
N GLN A 514 9.08 35.26 -63.59
CA GLN A 514 7.84 35.08 -64.36
C GLN A 514 8.08 34.30 -65.68
N PRO A 515 7.03 33.65 -66.22
CA PRO A 515 7.16 32.63 -67.24
C PRO A 515 7.24 33.19 -68.67
N GLY A 516 8.19 32.68 -69.45
CA GLY A 516 8.17 32.77 -70.92
C GLY A 516 7.32 31.64 -71.51
N ASN A 517 6.43 31.99 -72.43
CA ASN A 517 5.48 31.12 -73.12
C ASN A 517 6.16 30.15 -74.14
N PRO A 518 5.45 29.12 -74.64
CA PRO A 518 6.03 27.82 -74.97
C PRO A 518 6.36 27.64 -76.46
N SER A 519 7.29 26.72 -76.76
CA SER A 519 7.22 25.95 -78.00
C SER A 519 7.97 24.61 -77.90
N ALA A 520 7.17 23.54 -77.96
CA ALA A 520 7.30 22.30 -78.72
C ALA A 520 8.48 21.32 -78.56
N ALA A 521 8.04 20.07 -78.30
CA ALA A 521 8.60 18.76 -78.68
C ALA A 521 9.81 18.23 -77.91
N ALA A 522 9.99 16.93 -77.63
CA ALA A 522 9.17 15.72 -77.60
C ALA A 522 10.09 14.61 -77.01
N HIS A 523 9.51 13.56 -76.44
CA HIS A 523 10.08 12.21 -76.23
C HIS A 523 11.12 11.92 -75.11
N ASN A 524 10.59 11.22 -74.10
CA ASN A 524 11.13 10.10 -73.29
C ASN A 524 11.87 9.00 -74.13
N PRO A 525 12.40 7.90 -73.54
CA PRO A 525 13.22 7.70 -72.32
C PRO A 525 14.40 6.69 -72.57
N ALA A 526 15.32 6.45 -71.61
CA ALA A 526 15.94 5.12 -71.40
C ALA A 526 16.95 5.02 -70.23
N ASN A 527 16.73 3.97 -69.41
CA ASN A 527 17.68 2.98 -68.85
C ASN A 527 18.85 3.37 -67.93
N LYS A 528 18.68 3.02 -66.63
CA LYS A 528 19.33 1.93 -65.84
C LYS A 528 20.89 1.77 -65.82
N PRO A 529 21.45 1.06 -64.82
CA PRO A 529 22.46 1.63 -63.90
C PRO A 529 23.82 0.90 -63.98
N GLN A 530 24.88 1.46 -63.40
CA GLN A 530 25.99 0.64 -62.93
C GLN A 530 26.89 1.30 -61.88
N SER A 531 27.43 0.39 -61.08
CA SER A 531 28.20 0.48 -59.86
C SER A 531 29.64 0.98 -60.00
N ALA A 532 30.17 1.35 -58.83
CA ALA A 532 31.53 1.09 -58.33
C ALA A 532 32.56 2.24 -58.36
N VAL A 533 32.82 2.73 -57.15
CA VAL A 533 34.13 2.92 -56.49
C VAL A 533 35.29 3.50 -57.32
N SER A 534 35.73 4.71 -56.93
CA SER A 534 37.10 5.00 -56.46
C SER A 534 37.36 6.51 -56.45
N GLY A 535 38.18 7.00 -55.52
CA GLY A 535 38.90 8.27 -55.72
C GLY A 535 38.91 9.26 -54.56
N LEU A 536 39.60 8.87 -53.49
CA LEU A 536 40.60 9.62 -52.72
C LEU A 536 40.87 11.12 -53.02
N LEU A 537 41.27 11.81 -51.94
CA LEU A 537 42.00 13.10 -51.83
C LEU A 537 41.12 14.36 -51.75
N ALA A 538 41.44 15.40 -50.98
CA ALA A 538 42.33 15.63 -49.84
C ALA A 538 42.13 17.12 -49.47
N ASN A 539 42.07 17.43 -48.18
CA ASN A 539 42.70 18.58 -47.49
C ASN A 539 41.90 18.88 -46.22
N THR A 540 42.39 18.62 -45.01
CA THR A 540 43.63 19.03 -44.30
C THR A 540 43.66 20.51 -43.89
N GLY A 541 44.04 20.69 -42.61
CA GLY A 541 44.22 21.95 -41.88
C GLY A 541 43.69 21.81 -40.44
N PHE A 542 44.21 20.93 -39.58
CA PHE A 542 45.46 21.06 -38.77
C PHE A 542 45.40 22.30 -37.84
N ASN A 543 45.69 22.30 -36.52
CA ASN A 543 45.96 21.27 -35.50
C ASN A 543 46.27 21.93 -34.14
N ALA A 544 46.47 21.07 -33.14
CA ALA A 544 47.31 21.22 -31.94
C ALA A 544 46.66 21.94 -30.73
N PHE A 545 46.55 21.32 -29.56
CA PHE A 545 47.67 20.75 -28.81
C PHE A 545 47.20 19.62 -27.85
N LEU A 546 47.92 18.50 -27.90
CA LEU A 546 47.89 17.38 -26.96
C LEU A 546 49.32 17.16 -26.47
N GLY A 547 49.47 16.66 -25.25
CA GLY A 547 50.70 16.03 -24.75
C GLY A 547 50.65 15.96 -23.21
N VAL A 548 50.90 14.84 -22.53
CA VAL A 548 51.62 13.62 -22.90
C VAL A 548 51.13 12.43 -22.05
N ILE A 549 51.32 11.23 -22.62
CA ILE A 549 50.91 9.89 -22.24
C ILE A 549 51.98 9.14 -21.40
N ALA A 550 51.47 8.36 -20.43
CA ALA A 550 51.84 7.01 -19.92
C ALA A 550 53.26 6.54 -19.54
N THR A 551 53.28 5.67 -18.51
CA THR A 551 54.02 4.38 -18.47
C THR A 551 53.39 3.44 -17.41
N LEU A 552 52.72 2.34 -17.83
CA LEU A 552 53.01 0.88 -17.59
C LEU A 552 53.20 0.45 -16.11
N ALA A 553 52.34 -0.36 -15.47
CA ALA A 553 51.89 -1.76 -15.66
C ALA A 553 52.70 -2.82 -14.88
N LEU A 554 51.97 -3.76 -14.27
CA LEU A 554 52.34 -5.07 -13.66
C LEU A 554 52.97 -5.07 -12.25
N VAL A 555 52.26 -5.64 -11.26
CA VAL A 555 52.44 -7.04 -10.79
C VAL A 555 51.16 -7.46 -10.05
N ALA A 556 50.56 -8.56 -10.50
CA ALA A 556 49.57 -9.34 -9.78
C ALA A 556 50.27 -10.54 -9.10
N ALA A 557 49.63 -11.04 -8.04
CA ALA A 557 49.88 -12.29 -7.31
C ALA A 557 50.94 -12.27 -6.18
N GLY A 558 50.43 -12.40 -4.95
CA GLY A 558 51.21 -12.57 -3.72
C GLY A 558 50.34 -12.93 -2.52
N LEU A 559 49.84 -14.18 -2.54
CA LEU A 559 49.48 -15.08 -1.43
C LEU A 559 49.00 -14.55 -0.06
N PHE A 560 47.78 -14.98 0.31
CA PHE A 560 47.44 -15.83 1.47
C PHE A 560 48.40 -15.85 2.71
N ILE A 561 47.79 -15.62 3.89
CA ILE A 561 48.01 -16.26 5.21
C ILE A 561 48.75 -15.46 6.32
N LEU A 562 48.05 -15.37 7.48
CA LEU A 562 48.45 -15.14 8.89
C LEU A 562 48.81 -13.71 9.35
N ARG A 563 47.86 -13.01 9.99
CA ARG A 563 47.68 -13.01 11.46
C ARG A 563 46.37 -12.36 11.88
#